data_AF-A0A8I2ZZ08-F1
#
_entry.id   AF-A0A8I2ZZ08-F1
#
_cell.length_a   1.000
_cell.length_b   1.000
_cell.length_c   1.000
_cell.angle_alpha   90.00
_cell.angle_beta   90.00
_cell.angle_gamma   90.00
#
_symmetry.space_group_name_H-M   'P 1'
#
loop_
_entity.id
_entity.type
_entity.pdbx_description
1 polymer ?
#
loop_
_entity_poly.entity_id
_entity_poly.type
_entity_poly.pdbx_seq_one_letter_code
_entity_poly.pdbx_strand_id
1 'polypeptide(L)'
;MAPNARVVCAAMVVLAWVGSSAAASDGSFVKTCVWDACKFRNNRILGTYCNNDKTEIFDYDWTQIDLSKCVGNNGGTLVASENGRFHGSCEKCKLTNNYKDGTQYLACRCHRADEKGGTRKTKIDLDKVLYNDNGTLGCHDHEGSKFRRPPPEWDPDTDDEDEA
;
A
#
# COMPACT_ATOMS: atom_id res chain seq x y z
N MET A 1 -60.60 -26.62 36.14
CA MET A 1 -60.32 -25.18 35.93
C MET A 1 -58.86 -24.93 36.27
N ALA A 2 -58.15 -24.22 35.39
CA ALA A 2 -56.74 -23.79 35.37
C ALA A 2 -55.65 -24.84 35.02
N PRO A 3 -54.62 -24.45 34.22
CA PRO A 3 -54.02 -25.31 33.21
C PRO A 3 -52.49 -25.54 33.31
N ASN A 4 -52.07 -26.63 32.66
CA ASN A 4 -50.78 -27.00 32.07
C ASN A 4 -49.68 -25.91 32.01
N ALA A 5 -48.58 -26.11 32.75
CA ALA A 5 -47.31 -25.43 32.50
C ALA A 5 -46.41 -26.33 31.62
N ARG A 6 -46.25 -25.96 30.35
CA ARG A 6 -45.26 -26.54 29.44
C ARG A 6 -43.90 -25.89 29.72
N VAL A 7 -42.91 -26.70 30.09
CA VAL A 7 -41.51 -26.27 30.18
C VAL A 7 -40.99 -26.09 28.76
N VAL A 8 -40.75 -24.84 28.37
CA VAL A 8 -40.05 -24.51 27.11
C VAL A 8 -38.58 -24.34 27.47
N CYS A 9 -37.76 -25.35 27.15
CA CYS A 9 -36.30 -25.21 27.17
C CYS A 9 -35.88 -24.27 26.04
N ALA A 10 -35.60 -23.01 26.38
CA ALA A 10 -35.00 -22.06 25.45
C ALA A 10 -33.57 -22.51 25.15
N ALA A 11 -33.33 -22.99 23.92
CA ALA A 11 -31.99 -23.22 23.41
C ALA A 11 -31.34 -21.86 23.13
N MET A 12 -30.32 -21.49 23.92
CA MET A 12 -29.49 -20.33 23.63
C MET A 12 -28.58 -20.67 22.44
N VAL A 13 -28.92 -20.12 21.28
CA VAL A 13 -28.04 -20.14 20.11
C VAL A 13 -26.93 -19.14 20.37
N VAL A 14 -25.75 -19.64 20.78
CA VAL A 14 -24.54 -18.83 20.89
C VAL A 14 -24.04 -18.59 19.47
N LEU A 15 -24.40 -17.46 18.87
CA LEU A 15 -23.78 -16.97 17.63
C LEU A 15 -22.32 -16.62 17.95
N ALA A 16 -21.42 -17.56 17.72
CA ALA A 16 -19.99 -17.29 17.71
C ALA A 16 -19.72 -16.33 16.55
N TRP A 17 -19.40 -15.08 16.89
CA TRP A 17 -18.83 -14.12 15.96
C TRP A 17 -17.48 -14.69 15.51
N VAL A 18 -17.44 -15.26 14.32
CA VAL A 18 -16.18 -15.53 13.63
C VAL A 18 -15.65 -14.15 13.25
N GLY A 19 -14.82 -13.57 14.12
CA GLY A 19 -14.05 -12.40 13.77
C GLY A 19 -13.15 -12.78 12.59
N SER A 20 -13.44 -12.24 11.42
CA SER A 20 -12.53 -12.33 10.28
C SER A 20 -11.24 -11.65 10.69
N SER A 21 -10.22 -12.45 11.01
CA SER A 21 -8.85 -11.97 11.09
C SER A 21 -8.49 -11.46 9.70
N ALA A 22 -8.51 -10.14 9.50
CA ALA A 22 -7.86 -9.54 8.34
C ALA A 22 -6.40 -10.00 8.40
N ALA A 23 -6.02 -10.90 7.50
CA ALA A 23 -4.63 -11.24 7.31
C ALA A 23 -3.95 -9.92 6.94
N ALA A 24 -3.06 -9.44 7.82
CA ALA A 24 -2.09 -8.45 7.41
C ALA A 24 -1.29 -9.14 6.30
N SER A 25 -1.59 -8.81 5.04
CA SER A 25 -0.72 -9.16 3.93
C SER A 25 0.63 -8.56 4.29
N ASP A 26 1.59 -9.41 4.65
CA ASP A 26 2.97 -9.01 4.81
C ASP A 26 3.40 -8.51 3.44
N GLY A 27 3.28 -7.19 3.25
CA GLY A 27 3.76 -6.58 2.04
C GLY A 27 5.25 -6.95 1.96
N SER A 28 5.65 -7.52 0.84
CA SER A 28 7.02 -7.95 0.62
C SER A 28 7.43 -7.66 -0.82
N PHE A 29 6.96 -6.52 -1.35
CA PHE A 29 7.23 -6.14 -2.74
C PHE A 29 8.73 -5.97 -3.02
N VAL A 30 9.55 -5.60 -2.03
CA VAL A 30 11.00 -5.40 -2.20
C VAL A 30 11.70 -6.68 -2.68
N LYS A 31 11.12 -7.87 -2.44
CA LYS A 31 11.69 -9.15 -2.91
C LYS A 31 11.46 -9.42 -4.40
N THR A 32 10.41 -8.82 -4.97
CA THR A 32 9.95 -9.11 -6.33
C THR A 32 9.82 -7.87 -7.18
N CYS A 33 10.32 -6.74 -6.70
CA CYS A 33 10.39 -5.47 -7.42
C CYS A 33 11.75 -4.80 -7.23
N VAL A 34 12.11 -3.97 -8.21
CA VAL A 34 13.39 -3.27 -8.27
C VAL A 34 13.32 -2.02 -7.40
N TRP A 35 13.54 -2.17 -6.10
CA TRP A 35 13.34 -1.08 -5.13
C TRP A 35 14.26 0.14 -5.36
N ASP A 36 15.46 -0.05 -5.91
CA ASP A 36 16.40 1.02 -6.26
C ASP A 36 16.01 1.79 -7.53
N ALA A 37 15.11 1.24 -8.35
CA ALA A 37 14.50 1.92 -9.50
C ALA A 37 13.16 2.63 -9.15
N CYS A 38 12.76 2.68 -7.88
CA CYS A 38 11.53 3.36 -7.49
C CYS A 38 11.57 4.86 -7.83
N LYS A 39 10.57 5.30 -8.59
CA LYS A 39 10.30 6.72 -8.87
C LYS A 39 9.09 7.19 -8.06
N PHE A 40 9.12 8.45 -7.61
CA PHE A 40 8.04 9.04 -6.83
C PHE A 40 7.57 10.36 -7.43
N ARG A 41 6.28 10.47 -7.74
CA ARG A 41 5.69 11.64 -8.39
C ARG A 41 4.52 12.19 -7.60
N ASN A 42 4.28 13.48 -7.76
CA ASN A 42 3.10 14.19 -7.23
C ASN A 42 2.87 13.99 -5.72
N ASN A 43 3.96 13.77 -4.97
CA ASN A 43 3.95 13.53 -3.52
C ASN A 43 3.09 12.31 -3.08
N ARG A 44 2.70 11.42 -3.99
CA ARG A 44 1.83 10.27 -3.67
C ARG A 44 1.96 9.03 -4.56
N ILE A 45 2.41 9.18 -5.80
CA ILE A 45 2.42 8.07 -6.76
C ILE A 45 3.80 7.43 -6.76
N LEU A 46 3.85 6.13 -6.47
CA LEU A 46 5.04 5.29 -6.58
C LEU A 46 5.01 4.56 -7.92
N GLY A 47 6.12 4.54 -8.64
CA GLY A 47 6.32 3.72 -9.83
C GLY A 47 7.60 2.91 -9.72
N THR A 48 7.60 1.65 -10.17
CA THR A 48 8.79 0.78 -10.19
C THR A 48 8.59 -0.40 -11.16
N TYR A 49 9.63 -1.20 -11.37
CA TYR A 49 9.55 -2.48 -12.07
C TYR A 49 9.31 -3.62 -11.09
N CYS A 50 8.41 -4.53 -11.43
CA CYS A 50 8.08 -5.71 -10.64
C CYS A 50 8.09 -6.97 -11.51
N ASN A 51 8.58 -8.08 -10.95
CA ASN A 51 8.53 -9.39 -11.57
C ASN A 51 7.07 -9.74 -11.88
N ASN A 52 6.83 -10.26 -13.09
CA ASN A 52 5.57 -10.87 -13.45
C ASN A 52 5.69 -12.41 -13.48
N ASP A 53 4.57 -13.10 -13.68
CA ASP A 53 4.49 -14.56 -13.63
C ASP A 53 5.05 -15.24 -14.89
N LYS A 54 5.60 -14.49 -15.86
CA LYS A 54 6.28 -15.07 -17.02
C LYS A 54 7.69 -15.54 -16.64
N THR A 55 7.73 -16.57 -15.80
CA THR A 55 8.95 -17.12 -15.20
C THR A 55 9.94 -17.70 -16.23
N GLU A 56 9.46 -18.02 -17.44
CA GLU A 56 10.28 -18.51 -18.54
C GLU A 56 11.26 -17.48 -19.12
N ILE A 57 11.00 -16.17 -18.92
CA ILE A 57 11.81 -15.09 -19.49
C ILE A 57 12.28 -14.05 -18.46
N PHE A 58 12.05 -14.27 -17.15
CA PHE A 58 12.36 -13.31 -16.07
C PHE A 58 11.94 -11.88 -16.45
N ASP A 59 10.69 -11.74 -16.88
CA ASP A 59 10.13 -10.49 -17.40
C ASP A 59 9.64 -9.59 -16.26
N TYR A 60 9.68 -8.29 -16.51
CA TYR A 60 9.27 -7.26 -15.56
C TYR A 60 8.21 -6.38 -16.20
N ASP A 61 7.18 -6.03 -15.44
CA ASP A 61 6.26 -4.96 -15.81
C ASP A 61 6.59 -3.69 -15.01
N TRP A 62 6.51 -2.54 -15.68
CA TRP A 62 6.43 -1.27 -14.99
C TRP A 62 5.05 -1.16 -14.32
N THR A 63 5.03 -0.83 -13.04
CA THR A 63 3.79 -0.65 -12.30
C THR A 63 3.80 0.65 -11.52
N GLN A 64 2.62 1.23 -11.33
CA GLN A 64 2.43 2.43 -10.53
C GLN A 64 1.21 2.32 -9.62
N ILE A 65 1.31 2.88 -8.42
CA ILE A 65 0.23 2.92 -7.43
C ILE A 65 0.17 4.27 -6.73
N ASP A 66 -1.05 4.77 -6.46
CA ASP A 66 -1.27 5.92 -5.59
C ASP A 66 -1.23 5.45 -4.13
N LEU A 67 -0.16 5.79 -3.41
CA LEU A 67 0.03 5.42 -2.00
C LEU A 67 -1.03 6.01 -1.07
N SER A 68 -1.85 6.96 -1.56
CA SER A 68 -3.02 7.48 -0.82
C SER A 68 -4.09 6.43 -0.60
N LYS A 69 -4.09 5.36 -1.40
CA LYS A 69 -4.93 4.17 -1.20
C LYS A 69 -4.40 3.25 -0.09
N CYS A 70 -3.13 3.38 0.27
CA CYS A 70 -2.42 2.43 1.13
C CYS A 70 -1.94 3.02 2.46
N VAL A 71 -1.75 4.34 2.52
CA VAL A 71 -1.10 5.03 3.63
C VAL A 71 -2.00 6.15 4.14
N GLY A 72 -2.12 6.22 5.45
CA GLY A 72 -2.83 7.27 6.18
C GLY A 72 -1.92 8.05 7.13
N ASN A 73 -2.45 9.17 7.62
CA ASN A 73 -1.84 9.93 8.71
C ASN A 73 -2.66 9.77 9.99
N ASN A 74 -2.10 9.08 10.98
CA ASN A 74 -2.69 8.96 12.31
C ASN A 74 -1.95 9.87 13.29
N GLY A 75 -2.50 11.05 13.57
CA GLY A 75 -1.97 11.98 14.57
C GLY A 75 -0.54 12.47 14.30
N GLY A 76 -0.13 12.59 13.04
CA GLY A 76 1.23 12.95 12.62
C GLY A 76 2.17 11.76 12.39
N THR A 77 1.65 10.54 12.38
CA THR A 77 2.39 9.30 12.13
C THR A 77 1.84 8.61 10.88
N LEU A 78 2.72 8.24 9.94
CA LEU A 78 2.30 7.44 8.79
C LEU A 78 1.97 6.02 9.24
N VAL A 79 0.84 5.50 8.77
CA VAL A 79 0.36 4.13 9.06
C VAL A 79 -0.15 3.48 7.78
N ALA A 80 -0.04 2.15 7.69
CA ALA A 80 -0.78 1.40 6.69
C ALA A 80 -2.27 1.61 6.94
N SER A 81 -2.99 2.06 5.92
CA SER A 81 -4.41 2.41 6.03
C SER A 81 -5.04 2.40 4.66
N GLU A 82 -6.04 1.54 4.49
CA GLU A 82 -6.87 1.53 3.31
C GLU A 82 -7.54 2.89 3.13
N ASN A 83 -7.42 3.46 1.93
CA ASN A 83 -7.91 4.80 1.58
C ASN A 83 -7.48 5.91 2.57
N GLY A 84 -6.27 5.77 3.15
CA GLY A 84 -5.78 6.64 4.21
C GLY A 84 -5.53 8.10 3.80
N ARG A 85 -5.41 8.39 2.49
CA ARG A 85 -5.29 9.75 1.92
C ARG A 85 -4.21 10.60 2.60
N PHE A 86 -3.07 10.00 2.97
CA PHE A 86 -2.01 10.71 3.70
C PHE A 86 -1.59 12.03 3.04
N HIS A 87 -1.57 12.10 1.70
CA HIS A 87 -1.15 13.29 0.95
C HIS A 87 -1.97 14.55 1.25
N GLY A 88 -3.20 14.40 1.76
CA GLY A 88 -4.04 15.54 2.16
C GLY A 88 -3.63 16.18 3.49
N SER A 89 -2.81 15.49 4.30
CA SER A 89 -2.36 15.96 5.62
C SER A 89 -0.86 15.73 5.89
N CYS A 90 -0.10 15.37 4.86
CA CYS A 90 1.34 15.20 4.91
C CYS A 90 1.99 15.93 3.74
N GLU A 91 3.12 16.58 4.02
CA GLU A 91 3.89 17.37 3.08
C GLU A 91 5.35 16.89 3.01
N LYS A 92 6.06 17.33 1.97
CA LYS A 92 7.49 17.07 1.76
C LYS A 92 7.83 15.58 1.82
N CYS A 93 6.99 14.76 1.19
CA CYS A 93 7.20 13.32 1.15
C CYS A 93 8.27 12.96 0.13
N LYS A 94 9.06 11.95 0.48
CA LYS A 94 10.10 11.40 -0.37
C LYS A 94 10.31 9.92 -0.08
N LEU A 95 10.80 9.22 -1.09
CA LEU A 95 11.35 7.90 -0.91
C LEU A 95 12.72 8.01 -0.24
N THR A 96 12.96 7.12 0.72
CA THR A 96 14.26 6.91 1.34
C THR A 96 14.45 5.42 1.53
N ASN A 97 15.65 4.92 1.44
CA ASN A 97 15.92 3.50 1.50
C ASN A 97 17.04 3.18 2.49
N ASN A 98 17.13 1.91 2.89
CA ASN A 98 18.26 1.38 3.62
C ASN A 98 18.97 0.32 2.75
N TYR A 99 20.09 0.69 2.15
CA TYR A 99 20.85 -0.20 1.27
C TYR A 99 21.36 -1.48 1.96
N LYS A 100 21.47 -1.50 3.29
CA LYS A 100 21.96 -2.69 4.02
C LYS A 100 20.95 -3.84 4.03
N ASP A 101 19.66 -3.54 4.03
CA ASP A 101 18.58 -4.52 4.10
C ASP A 101 17.60 -4.42 2.93
N GLY A 102 17.81 -3.49 1.99
CA GLY A 102 16.95 -3.26 0.82
C GLY A 102 15.63 -2.56 1.16
N THR A 103 15.41 -2.15 2.41
CA THR A 103 14.09 -1.62 2.82
C THR A 103 13.80 -0.28 2.17
N GLN A 104 12.64 -0.17 1.53
CA GLN A 104 12.13 1.07 0.95
C GLN A 104 11.16 1.75 1.93
N TYR A 105 11.36 3.03 2.21
CA TYR A 105 10.51 3.83 3.09
C TYR A 105 9.86 5.00 2.34
N LEU A 106 8.65 5.36 2.76
CA LEU A 106 8.05 6.66 2.52
C LEU A 106 8.28 7.53 3.75
N ALA A 107 9.02 8.62 3.60
CA ALA A 107 9.27 9.60 4.66
C ALA A 107 8.56 10.91 4.36
N CYS A 108 7.80 11.43 5.32
CA CYS A 108 7.01 12.66 5.20
C CYS A 108 7.12 13.56 6.44
N ARG A 109 6.56 14.77 6.33
CA ARG A 109 6.13 15.57 7.48
C ARG A 109 4.61 15.58 7.54
N CYS A 110 4.02 15.06 8.59
CA CYS A 110 2.57 14.91 8.71
C CYS A 110 2.00 15.82 9.79
N HIS A 111 0.84 16.41 9.53
CA HIS A 111 0.12 17.25 10.48
C HIS A 111 -0.32 16.43 11.70
N ARG A 112 -0.09 16.97 12.89
CA ARG A 112 -0.59 16.41 14.14
C ARG A 112 -2.07 16.78 14.30
N ALA A 113 -2.80 15.95 15.04
CA ALA A 113 -4.20 16.20 15.41
C ALA A 113 -4.33 16.93 16.76
N ASP A 114 -3.22 17.35 17.38
CA ASP A 114 -3.23 18.03 18.68
C ASP A 114 -3.60 19.52 18.55
N GLU A 115 -4.04 20.11 19.66
CA GLU A 115 -4.46 21.53 19.72
C GLU A 115 -3.31 22.51 19.40
N LYS A 116 -2.06 22.07 19.53
CA LYS A 116 -0.86 22.86 19.20
C LYS A 116 -0.61 22.90 17.69
N GLY A 117 -1.18 21.96 16.93
CA GLY A 117 -0.98 21.80 15.50
C GLY A 117 0.48 21.50 15.14
N GLY A 118 0.84 21.88 13.91
CA GLY A 118 2.19 21.68 13.37
C GLY A 118 2.40 20.30 12.75
N THR A 119 3.66 19.99 12.42
CA THR A 119 4.03 18.78 11.67
C THR A 119 5.09 17.94 12.38
N ARG A 120 4.98 16.61 12.24
CA ARG A 120 5.93 15.61 12.74
C ARG A 120 6.62 14.92 11.57
N LYS A 121 7.95 14.77 11.64
CA LYS A 121 8.68 13.88 10.72
C LYS A 121 8.34 12.43 11.05
N THR A 122 7.95 11.67 10.04
CA THR A 122 7.57 10.26 10.18
C THR A 122 7.98 9.51 8.92
N LYS A 123 8.22 8.21 9.05
CA LYS A 123 8.45 7.32 7.92
C LYS A 123 7.71 6.01 8.14
N ILE A 124 7.29 5.38 7.05
CA ILE A 124 6.73 4.04 7.04
C ILE A 124 7.54 3.15 6.10
N ASP A 125 7.74 1.91 6.52
CA ASP A 125 8.33 0.84 5.72
C ASP A 125 7.30 0.40 4.67
N LEU A 126 7.60 0.65 3.39
CA LEU A 126 6.71 0.33 2.29
C LEU A 126 6.71 -1.16 1.97
N ASP A 127 7.71 -1.92 2.41
CA ASP A 127 7.69 -3.37 2.24
C ASP A 127 6.42 -3.87 2.94
N LYS A 128 6.24 -3.54 4.22
CA LYS A 128 5.05 -3.92 5.03
C LYS A 128 3.69 -3.41 4.55
N VAL A 129 3.64 -2.56 3.53
CA VAL A 129 2.41 -1.92 3.03
C VAL A 129 2.03 -2.46 1.65
N LEU A 130 3.03 -2.74 0.83
CA LEU A 130 2.83 -3.05 -0.59
C LEU A 130 3.16 -4.50 -0.87
N TYR A 131 2.33 -5.13 -1.68
CA TYR A 131 2.63 -6.41 -2.31
C TYR A 131 2.82 -6.23 -3.81
N ASN A 132 3.40 -7.24 -4.44
CA ASN A 132 3.41 -7.41 -5.88
C ASN A 132 2.53 -8.61 -6.22
N ASP A 133 1.60 -8.43 -7.15
CA ASP A 133 0.79 -9.49 -7.74
C ASP A 133 0.97 -9.46 -9.27
N ASN A 134 1.66 -10.46 -9.81
CA ASN A 134 1.91 -10.63 -11.24
C ASN A 134 2.30 -9.32 -11.97
N GLY A 135 3.35 -8.67 -11.48
CA GLY A 135 3.89 -7.41 -12.02
C GLY A 135 3.09 -6.16 -11.63
N THR A 136 2.09 -6.27 -10.75
CA THR A 136 1.24 -5.15 -10.32
C THR A 136 1.45 -4.86 -8.84
N LEU A 137 1.84 -3.62 -8.50
CA LEU A 137 1.84 -3.20 -7.10
C LEU A 137 0.42 -3.11 -6.56
N GLY A 138 0.22 -3.59 -5.33
CA GLY A 138 -1.05 -3.49 -4.63
C GLY A 138 -0.88 -3.28 -3.13
N CYS A 139 -2.01 -2.96 -2.48
CA CYS A 139 -2.13 -2.84 -1.02
C CYS A 139 -3.61 -3.03 -0.64
N HIS A 140 -3.90 -3.71 0.46
CA HIS A 140 -5.30 -4.01 0.83
C HIS A 140 -6.05 -4.63 -0.38
N ASP A 141 -7.22 -4.08 -0.72
CA ASP A 141 -8.01 -4.46 -1.91
C ASP A 141 -7.79 -3.51 -3.11
N HIS A 142 -6.63 -2.85 -3.16
CA HIS A 142 -6.29 -1.86 -4.18
C HIS A 142 -5.07 -2.28 -4.99
N GLU A 143 -5.29 -2.37 -6.31
CA GLU A 143 -4.20 -2.54 -7.27
C GLU A 143 -3.85 -1.22 -7.96
N GLY A 144 -2.59 -1.16 -8.36
CA GLY A 144 -2.05 -0.16 -9.25
C GLY A 144 -2.41 -0.40 -10.71
N SER A 145 -1.66 0.23 -11.60
CA SER A 145 -1.69 -0.05 -13.03
C SER A 145 -0.37 -0.68 -13.45
N LYS A 146 -0.41 -1.56 -14.46
CA LYS A 146 0.78 -2.21 -15.03
C LYS A 146 0.94 -1.89 -16.52
N PHE A 147 2.18 -1.84 -16.96
CA PHE A 147 2.60 -1.48 -18.30
C PHE A 147 3.86 -2.26 -18.66
N ARG A 148 4.04 -2.58 -19.94
CA ARG A 148 5.27 -3.23 -20.42
C ARG A 148 6.52 -2.36 -20.18
N ARG A 149 6.35 -1.04 -20.24
CA ARG A 149 7.41 -0.04 -20.06
C ARG A 149 6.83 1.22 -19.41
N PRO A 150 7.64 2.06 -18.75
CA PRO A 150 7.13 3.25 -18.09
C PRO A 150 6.43 4.16 -19.09
N PRO A 151 5.26 4.72 -18.76
CA PRO A 151 4.66 5.78 -19.56
C PRO A 151 5.61 6.99 -19.68
N PRO A 152 5.53 7.82 -20.75
CA PRO A 152 6.47 8.92 -21.00
C PRO A 152 6.61 9.92 -19.83
N GLU A 153 5.55 10.10 -19.05
CA GLU A 153 5.57 10.90 -17.81
C GLU A 153 6.55 10.41 -16.72
N TRP A 154 7.06 9.19 -16.85
CA TRP A 154 8.07 8.56 -16.00
C TRP A 154 9.43 8.42 -16.70
N ASP A 155 9.46 8.56 -18.02
CA ASP A 155 10.65 8.38 -18.85
C ASP A 155 10.80 9.57 -19.81
N PRO A 156 11.46 10.66 -19.37
CA PRO A 156 11.62 11.85 -20.20
C PRO A 156 12.59 11.65 -21.37
N ASP A 157 13.25 10.49 -21.48
CA ASP A 157 14.29 10.22 -22.47
C ASP A 157 13.77 9.36 -23.66
N THR A 158 12.49 8.93 -23.65
CA THR A 158 11.93 8.04 -24.70
C THR A 158 11.34 8.72 -25.93
N ASP A 159 11.45 10.05 -26.06
CA ASP A 159 10.86 10.78 -27.20
C ASP A 159 11.69 10.68 -28.50
N ASP A 160 12.87 10.03 -28.50
CA ASP A 160 13.80 10.08 -29.64
C ASP A 160 14.11 8.75 -30.36
N GLU A 161 13.63 7.57 -29.93
CA GLU A 161 14.13 6.28 -30.48
C GLU A 161 13.10 5.33 -31.13
N ASP A 162 11.79 5.63 -31.12
CA ASP A 162 10.76 4.70 -31.65
C ASP A 162 10.14 5.10 -33.02
N GLU A 163 10.67 6.12 -33.73
CA GLU A 163 10.22 6.51 -35.09
C GLU A 163 11.32 6.31 -36.16
N ALA A 164 11.74 5.05 -36.37
CA ALA A 164 12.60 4.65 -37.49
C ALA A 164 12.10 3.39 -38.21
#